data_AF-N4WTS9-F1
#
_entry.id   AF-N4WTS9-F1
#
_cell.length_a   1.000
_cell.length_b   1.000
_cell.length_c   1.000
_cell.angle_alpha   90.00
_cell.angle_beta   90.00
_cell.angle_gamma   90.00
#
_symmetry.space_group_name_H-M   'P 1'
#
loop_
_entity.id
_entity.type
_entity.pdbx_description
1 polymer ?
#
loop_
_entity_poly.entity_id
_entity_poly.type
_entity_poly.pdbx_seq_one_letter_code
_entity_poly.pdbx_strand_id
1 'polypeptide(L)' 'MAYDIGNYLSTQVEAQNNEEAILRDLWNAADQKEQHAIANIMVKLVQNEGTK' A
#
# COMPACT_ATOMS: atom_id res chain seq x y z
N MET A 1 -4.33 -0.85 -12.18
CA MET A 1 -3.45 0.02 -11.36
C MET A 1 -3.80 -0.02 -9.88
N ALA A 2 -4.92 0.55 -9.41
CA ALA A 2 -5.28 0.48 -7.98
C ALA A 2 -5.57 -0.96 -7.48
N TYR A 3 -6.13 -1.80 -8.36
CA TYR A 3 -6.39 -3.22 -8.09
C TYR A 3 -5.09 -4.04 -7.96
N ASP A 4 -4.05 -3.67 -8.72
CA ASP A 4 -2.77 -4.39 -8.71
C ASP A 4 -1.97 -4.09 -7.44
N ILE A 5 -2.10 -2.88 -6.89
CA ILE A 5 -1.52 -2.49 -5.59
C ILE A 5 -2.26 -3.15 -4.44
N GLY A 6 -3.59 -3.24 -4.52
CA GLY A 6 -4.39 -3.98 -3.53
C GLY A 6 -4.04 -5.47 -3.51
N ASN A 7 -3.80 -6.07 -4.67
CA ASN A 7 -3.28 -7.44 -4.73
C ASN A 7 -1.85 -7.53 -4.20
N TYR A 8 -0.95 -6.59 -4.51
CA TYR A 8 0.43 -6.61 -4.00
C TYR A 8 0.51 -6.50 -2.47
N LEU A 9 -0.33 -5.66 -1.85
CA LEU A 9 -0.44 -5.54 -0.39
C LEU A 9 -1.17 -6.72 0.28
N SER A 10 -2.03 -7.41 -0.47
CA SER A 10 -2.78 -8.60 -0.02
C SER A 10 -2.02 -9.92 -0.24
N THR A 11 -1.17 -9.99 -1.27
CA THR A 11 -0.29 -11.13 -1.51
C THR A 11 0.81 -11.14 -0.47
N GLN A 12 1.09 -12.33 0.08
CA GLN A 12 2.09 -12.64 1.10
C GLN A 12 3.54 -12.30 0.67
N VAL A 13 3.82 -11.04 0.34
CA VAL A 13 5.18 -10.54 0.23
C VAL A 13 5.62 -10.27 1.67
N GLU A 14 6.54 -11.08 2.19
CA GLU A 14 7.22 -10.78 3.44
C GLU A 14 7.85 -9.39 3.30
N ALA A 15 7.43 -8.45 4.16
CA ALA A 15 7.99 -7.11 4.19
C ALA A 15 9.52 -7.20 4.32
N GLN A 16 10.24 -6.58 3.38
CA GLN A 16 11.70 -6.66 3.30
C GLN A 16 12.38 -5.59 4.17
N ASN A 17 11.62 -4.59 4.62
CA ASN A 17 12.07 -3.54 5.53
C ASN A 17 10.96 -3.14 6.53
N ASN A 18 11.33 -2.30 7.49
CA ASN A 18 10.42 -1.88 8.56
C ASN A 18 9.26 -1.03 8.04
N GLU A 19 9.49 -0.22 7.01
CA GLU A 19 8.50 0.65 6.38
C GLU A 19 7.40 -0.19 5.71
N GLU A 20 7.78 -1.23 4.96
CA GLU A 20 6.86 -2.20 4.35
C GLU A 20 6.08 -2.98 5.40
N ALA A 21 6.71 -3.32 6.53
CA ALA A 21 6.06 -4.04 7.62
C ALA A 21 4.94 -3.20 8.25
N ILE A 22 5.19 -1.91 8.49
CA ILE A 22 4.19 -0.97 9.02
C ILE A 22 3.03 -0.82 8.03
N LEU A 23 3.30 -0.69 6.73
CA LEU A 23 2.25 -0.58 5.72
C LEU A 23 1.37 -1.84 5.65
N ARG A 24 1.97 -3.03 5.78
CA ARG A 24 1.24 -4.30 5.84
C ARG A 24 0.36 -4.38 7.09
N ASP A 25 0.87 -3.98 8.24
CA ASP A 25 0.12 -4.06 9.49
C ASP A 25 -1.07 -3.07 9.49
N LEU A 26 -0.88 -1.87 8.91
CA LEU A 26 -1.97 -0.92 8.64
C LEU A 26 -3.02 -1.49 7.68
N TRP A 27 -2.59 -2.16 6.61
CA TRP A 27 -3.48 -2.77 5.62
C TRP A 27 -4.34 -3.89 6.21
N ASN A 28 -3.75 -4.73 7.07
CA ASN A 28 -4.43 -5.85 7.74
C ASN A 28 -5.44 -5.39 8.80
N ALA A 29 -5.20 -4.23 9.43
CA ALA A 29 -6.12 -3.65 10.42
C ALA A 29 -7.26 -2.83 9.81
N ALA A 30 -7.15 -2.46 8.53
CA ALA A 30 -8.05 -1.55 7.84
C ALA A 30 -9.29 -2.25 7.26
N ASP A 31 -10.43 -1.56 7.25
CA ASP A 31 -11.61 -1.96 6.49
C ASP A 31 -11.45 -1.71 4.97
N GLN A 32 -12.41 -2.14 4.16
CA GLN A 32 -12.33 -2.03 2.70
C GLN A 32 -12.17 -0.57 2.20
N LYS A 33 -12.80 0.39 2.89
CA LYS A 33 -12.73 1.80 2.51
C LYS A 33 -11.36 2.38 2.89
N GLU A 34 -10.85 2.00 4.05
CA GLU A 34 -9.54 2.40 4.55
C GLU A 34 -8.40 1.81 3.69
N GLN A 35 -8.50 0.54 3.29
CA GLN A 35 -7.58 -0.09 2.34
C GLN A 35 -7.55 0.66 1.00
N HIS A 36 -8.71 1.06 0.48
CA HIS A 36 -8.76 1.87 -0.74
C HIS A 36 -8.08 3.24 -0.56
N ALA A 37 -8.21 3.86 0.60
CA ALA A 37 -7.52 5.11 0.91
C ALA A 37 -6.00 4.92 1.01
N ILE A 38 -5.52 3.87 1.68
CA ILE A 38 -4.09 3.53 1.78
C ILE A 38 -3.51 3.32 0.38
N ALA A 39 -4.16 2.51 -0.47
CA ALA A 39 -3.71 2.28 -1.84
C ALA A 39 -3.63 3.58 -2.66
N ASN A 40 -4.63 4.45 -2.56
CA ASN A 40 -4.63 5.73 -3.26
C ASN A 40 -3.49 6.67 -2.81
N ILE A 41 -3.17 6.68 -1.52
CA ILE A 41 -2.05 7.49 -0.99
C ILE A 41 -0.72 6.93 -1.50
N MET A 42 -0.53 5.61 -1.50
CA MET A 42 0.68 4.96 -2.03
C MET A 42 0.91 5.28 -3.51
N VAL A 43 -0.14 5.25 -4.34
CA VAL A 43 -0.08 5.67 -5.75
C VAL A 43 0.39 7.12 -5.88
N LYS A 44 -0.24 8.03 -5.13
CA LYS A 44 0.10 9.46 -5.16
C LYS A 44 1.52 9.73 -4.71
N LEU A 45 2.02 9.00 -3.71
CA LEU A 45 3.38 9.13 -3.22
C LEU A 45 4.39 8.79 -4.33
N VAL A 46 4.22 7.63 -4.98
CA VAL A 46 5.10 7.21 -6.10
C VAL A 46 5.00 8.17 -7.28
N GLN A 47 3.81 8.66 -7.62
CA GLN A 47 3.63 9.64 -8.69
C GLN A 47 4.30 10.98 -8.37
N ASN A 48 4.21 11.45 -7.12
CA ASN A 48 4.84 12.70 -6.68
C ASN A 48 6.37 12.59 -6.58
N GLU A 49 6.89 11.43 -6.17
CA GLU A 49 8.34 11.17 -6.19
C GLU A 49 8.87 11.02 -7.63
N GLY A 50 8.05 10.52 -8.56
CA GLY A 50 8.37 10.47 -10.00
C GLY A 50 8.25 11.80 -10.75
N THR A 51 7.75 12.85 -10.11
CA THR A 51 7.63 14.21 -10.70
C THR A 51 8.68 15.21 -10.18
N LYS A 52 9.69 14.74 -9.42
CA LYS A 52 10.86 15.53 -9.04
C LYS A 52 12.08 15.23 -9.90
#